data_AF-A0A2M9FXQ8-F1
#
_entry.id   AF-A0A2M9FXQ8-F1
#
_cell.length_a   1.000
_cell.length_b   1.000
_cell.length_c   1.000
_cell.angle_alpha   90.00
_cell.angle_beta   90.00
_cell.angle_gamma   90.00
#
_symmetry.space_group_name_H-M   'P 1'
#
loop_
_entity.id
_entity.type
_entity.pdbx_description
1 polymer ?
#
loop_
_entity_poly.entity_id
_entity_poly.type
_entity_poly.pdbx_seq_one_letter_code
_entity_poly.pdbx_strand_id
1 'polypeptide(L)'
;MYYLLIAAAMGVGVPAEESALIQVTEIVVPNEALTAYDQQRINYNVRNWEAELGGQAIVHFGTYDDLEACKAARAEIRLALRDADKADAIRSNCFESREQVASN
;
A
#
# COMPACT_ATOMS: atom_id res chain seq x y z
N MET A 1 9.89 -11.45 2.74
CA MET A 1 9.66 -10.07 2.28
C MET A 1 8.21 -9.68 2.56
N TYR A 2 8.03 -8.47 3.07
CA TYR A 2 6.73 -7.88 3.36
C TYR A 2 6.51 -6.65 2.50
N TYR A 3 5.25 -6.41 2.15
CA TYR A 3 4.81 -5.30 1.35
C TYR A 3 3.95 -4.35 2.17
N LEU A 4 4.23 -3.06 2.05
CA LEU A 4 3.38 -1.99 2.53
C LEU A 4 2.58 -1.46 1.35
N LEU A 5 1.26 -1.49 1.47
CA LEU A 5 0.36 -0.74 0.60
C LEU A 5 -0.26 0.42 1.38
N ILE A 6 -0.28 1.59 0.76
CA ILE A 6 -1.00 2.76 1.25
C ILE A 6 -1.83 3.33 0.11
N ALA A 7 -3.15 3.39 0.27
CA ALA A 7 -4.03 4.15 -0.59
C ALA A 7 -4.38 5.47 0.07
N ALA A 8 -4.35 6.56 -0.69
CA ALA A 8 -4.74 7.89 -0.26
C ALA A 8 -5.76 8.47 -1.23
N ALA A 9 -6.77 9.17 -0.72
CA ALA A 9 -7.73 9.88 -1.56
C ALA A 9 -7.01 10.88 -2.49
N MET A 10 -7.54 11.10 -3.69
CA MET A 10 -6.97 12.07 -4.64
C MET A 10 -6.69 13.44 -3.99
N GLY A 11 -5.50 13.99 -4.23
CA GLY A 11 -5.05 15.26 -3.66
C GLY A 11 -4.46 15.17 -2.25
N VAL A 12 -4.47 13.99 -1.62
CA VAL A 12 -3.73 13.74 -0.37
C VAL A 12 -2.32 13.29 -0.69
N GLY A 13 -1.34 14.15 -0.39
CA GLY A 13 0.06 13.78 -0.40
C GLY A 13 0.36 12.80 0.73
N VAL A 14 0.90 11.62 0.40
CA VAL A 14 1.54 10.74 1.38
C VAL A 14 2.95 11.28 1.60
N PRO A 15 3.41 11.48 2.85
CA PRO A 15 4.80 11.83 3.14
C PRO A 15 5.68 10.61 2.82
N ALA A 16 5.89 10.38 1.54
CA ALA A 16 6.58 9.23 0.98
C ALA A 16 8.06 9.53 0.69
N GLU A 17 8.48 10.80 0.74
CA GLU A 17 9.83 11.22 0.32
C GLU A 17 10.97 10.62 1.16
N GLU A 18 10.68 10.12 2.37
CA GLU A 18 11.65 9.38 3.21
C GLU A 18 11.40 7.86 3.26
N SER A 19 10.28 7.37 2.73
CA SER A 19 9.96 5.95 2.75
C SER A 19 10.23 5.33 1.37
N ALA A 20 10.66 4.06 1.32
CA ALA A 20 10.91 3.32 0.08
C ALA A 20 9.62 3.01 -0.73
N LEU A 21 8.65 3.93 -0.71
CA LEU A 21 7.35 3.84 -1.31
C LEU A 21 7.37 4.37 -2.74
N ILE A 22 7.00 3.50 -3.67
CA ILE A 22 6.83 3.82 -5.08
C ILE A 22 5.33 3.99 -5.33
N GLN A 23 4.94 5.06 -6.01
CA GLN A 23 3.56 5.22 -6.46
C GLN A 23 3.25 4.20 -7.56
N VAL A 24 2.19 3.43 -7.36
CA VAL A 24 1.67 2.49 -8.35
C VAL A 24 0.76 3.28 -9.29
N THR A 25 1.23 3.51 -10.51
CA THR A 25 0.37 3.93 -11.63
C THR A 25 -0.01 2.67 -12.40
N GLU A 26 -1.21 2.60 -13.00
CA GLU A 26 -1.78 1.40 -13.66
C GLU A 26 -0.81 0.67 -14.65
N ILE A 27 0.26 1.32 -15.07
CA ILE A 27 1.22 0.84 -16.07
C ILE A 27 2.56 0.40 -15.43
N VAL A 28 2.83 0.74 -14.17
CA VAL A 28 4.09 0.42 -13.48
C VAL A 28 3.77 -0.26 -12.17
N VAL A 29 3.54 -1.57 -12.23
CA VAL A 29 3.69 -2.43 -11.06
C VAL A 29 5.19 -2.45 -10.75
N PRO A 30 5.65 -1.86 -9.64
CA PRO A 30 7.06 -1.86 -9.35
C PRO A 30 7.42 -3.27 -8.90
N ASN A 31 8.42 -3.83 -9.57
CA ASN A 31 9.22 -4.99 -9.22
C ASN A 31 8.84 -6.31 -9.92
N GLU A 32 9.83 -6.88 -10.63
CA GLU A 32 9.82 -8.24 -11.20
C GLU A 32 9.57 -9.34 -10.13
N ALA A 33 9.59 -8.96 -8.85
CA ALA A 33 9.43 -9.82 -7.69
C ALA A 33 7.97 -10.03 -7.21
N LEU A 34 6.97 -9.36 -7.79
CA LEU A 34 5.57 -9.55 -7.38
C LEU A 34 4.99 -10.82 -8.00
N THR A 35 4.46 -11.70 -7.16
CA THR A 35 3.76 -12.90 -7.65
C THR A 35 2.37 -12.52 -8.21
N ALA A 36 1.78 -13.41 -9.01
CA ALA A 36 0.40 -13.24 -9.47
C ALA A 36 -0.61 -13.13 -8.31
N TYR A 37 -0.36 -13.84 -7.20
CA TYR A 37 -1.20 -13.76 -6.00
C TYR A 37 -1.07 -12.40 -5.31
N ASP A 38 0.15 -11.88 -5.20
CA ASP A 38 0.39 -10.56 -4.63
C ASP A 38 -0.31 -9.48 -5.45
N GLN A 39 -0.23 -9.56 -6.79
CA GLN A 39 -0.93 -8.63 -7.68
C GLN A 39 -2.46 -8.70 -7.53
N GLN A 40 -3.04 -9.90 -7.44
CA GLN A 40 -4.48 -10.07 -7.19
C GLN A 40 -4.89 -9.44 -5.85
N ARG A 41 -4.09 -9.64 -4.81
CA ARG A 41 -4.35 -9.10 -3.48
C ARG A 41 -4.21 -7.57 -3.45
N ILE A 42 -3.22 -7.00 -4.13
CA ILE A 42 -3.08 -5.55 -4.30
C ILE A 42 -4.34 -5.01 -4.97
N ASN A 43 -4.71 -5.55 -6.14
CA ASN A 43 -5.88 -5.10 -6.89
C ASN A 43 -7.19 -5.20 -6.09
N TYR A 44 -7.36 -6.25 -5.29
CA TYR A 44 -8.50 -6.40 -4.38
C TYR A 44 -8.53 -5.29 -3.33
N ASN A 45 -7.41 -5.03 -2.64
CA ASN A 45 -7.35 -3.98 -1.62
C ASN A 45 -7.62 -2.60 -2.23
N VAL A 46 -7.04 -2.31 -3.40
CA VAL A 46 -7.24 -1.02 -4.09
C VAL A 46 -8.71 -0.77 -4.36
N ARG A 47 -9.41 -1.72 -5.00
CA ARG A 47 -10.84 -1.59 -5.29
C ARG A 47 -11.69 -1.37 -4.03
N ASN A 48 -11.37 -2.12 -2.96
CA ASN A 48 -12.09 -1.97 -1.70
C ASN A 48 -11.83 -0.59 -1.06
N TRP A 49 -10.59 -0.12 -1.10
CA TRP A 49 -10.22 1.18 -0.53
C TRP A 49 -10.76 2.37 -1.32
N GLU A 50 -10.83 2.28 -2.65
CA GLU A 50 -11.51 3.30 -3.47
C GLU A 50 -12.98 3.45 -3.06
N ALA A 51 -13.67 2.33 -2.79
CA ALA A 51 -15.03 2.36 -2.27
C ALA A 51 -15.11 2.97 -0.86
N GLU A 52 -14.21 2.59 0.04
CA GLU A 52 -14.15 3.12 1.42
C GLU A 52 -13.77 4.60 1.49
N LEU A 53 -12.99 5.10 0.52
CA LEU A 53 -12.57 6.50 0.42
C LEU A 53 -13.53 7.35 -0.42
N GLY A 54 -14.57 6.74 -1.00
CA GLY A 54 -15.61 7.44 -1.76
C GLY A 54 -15.16 7.94 -3.14
N GLY A 55 -14.13 7.32 -3.74
CA GLY A 55 -13.63 7.73 -5.04
C GLY A 55 -12.27 7.13 -5.40
N GLN A 56 -11.62 7.72 -6.41
CA GLN A 56 -10.28 7.31 -6.82
C GLN A 56 -9.26 7.50 -5.70
N ALA A 57 -8.33 6.57 -5.61
CA ALA A 57 -7.22 6.62 -4.66
C ALA A 57 -5.88 6.46 -5.35
N ILE A 58 -4.87 7.18 -4.87
CA ILE A 58 -3.47 6.98 -5.25
C ILE A 58 -2.89 5.90 -4.36
N VAL A 59 -2.28 4.89 -4.97
CA VAL A 59 -1.73 3.73 -4.25
C VAL A 59 -0.21 3.81 -4.26
N HIS A 60 0.39 3.65 -3.08
CA HIS A 60 1.82 3.58 -2.85
C HIS A 60 2.18 2.18 -2.37
N PHE A 61 3.34 1.69 -2.83
CA PHE A 61 3.84 0.35 -2.55
C PHE A 61 5.30 0.41 -2.09
N GLY A 62 5.63 -0.28 -1.00
CA GLY A 62 7.00 -0.44 -0.53
C GLY A 62 7.31 -1.87 -0.10
N THR A 63 8.59 -2.21 -0.07
CA THR A 63 9.10 -3.53 0.28
C THR A 63 9.97 -3.47 1.54
N TYR A 64 9.81 -4.45 2.41
CA TYR A 64 10.51 -4.55 3.70
C TYR A 64 10.99 -5.99 3.94
N ASP A 65 12.10 -6.13 4.65
CA ASP A 65 12.69 -7.46 4.94
C ASP A 65 11.84 -8.25 5.94
N ASP A 66 11.31 -7.57 6.95
CA ASP A 66 10.49 -8.15 8.01
C ASP A 66 9.19 -7.39 8.28
N LEU A 67 8.31 -8.02 9.06
CA LEU A 67 6.98 -7.51 9.37
C LEU A 67 7.02 -6.27 10.28
N GLU A 68 7.97 -6.21 11.20
CA GLU A 68 8.05 -5.13 12.18
C GLU A 68 8.53 -3.84 11.53
N ALA A 69 9.49 -3.91 10.61
CA ALA A 69 9.90 -2.79 9.76
C ALA A 69 8.72 -2.26 8.92
N CYS A 70 7.92 -3.15 8.31
CA CYS A 70 6.72 -2.74 7.58
C CYS A 70 5.72 -2.01 8.48
N LYS A 71 5.43 -2.57 9.67
CA LYS A 71 4.50 -1.98 10.63
C LYS A 71 4.98 -0.64 11.17
N ALA A 72 6.27 -0.49 11.41
CA ALA A 72 6.88 0.76 11.87
C ALA A 72 6.67 1.87 10.84
N ALA A 73 7.06 1.64 9.58
CA ALA A 73 6.85 2.60 8.50
C ALA A 73 5.36 2.94 8.29
N ARG A 74 4.48 1.92 8.38
CA ARG A 74 3.02 2.14 8.33
C ARG A 74 2.53 3.03 9.48
N ALA A 75 3.04 2.84 10.70
CA ALA A 75 2.63 3.61 11.87
C ALA A 75 3.06 5.07 11.74
N GLU A 76 4.29 5.32 11.30
CA GLU A 76 4.84 6.66 11.05
C GLU A 76 3.99 7.45 10.05
N ILE A 77 3.64 6.84 8.91
CA ILE A 77 2.82 7.49 7.89
C ILE A 77 1.41 7.79 8.41
N ARG A 78 0.79 6.84 9.12
CA ARG A 78 -0.53 7.06 9.74
C ARG A 78 -0.49 8.17 10.77
N LEU A 79 0.60 8.27 11.54
CA LEU A 79 0.81 9.32 12.54
C LEU A 79 0.91 10.69 11.87
N ALA A 80 1.79 10.83 10.87
CA ALA A 80 1.96 12.08 10.13
C ALA A 80 0.65 12.57 9.47
N LEU A 81 -0.12 11.65 8.89
CA LEU A 81 -1.40 12.00 8.26
C LEU A 81 -2.49 12.31 9.28
N ARG A 82 -2.50 11.65 10.44
CA ARG A 82 -3.39 11.99 11.54
C ARG A 82 -3.09 13.39 12.07
N ASP A 83 -1.82 13.71 12.26
CA ASP A 83 -1.40 15.02 12.76
C ASP A 83 -1.70 16.15 11.75
N ALA A 84 -1.90 15.80 10.47
CA ALA A 84 -2.38 16.67 9.40
C ALA A 84 -3.92 16.64 9.18
N ASP A 85 -4.69 15.99 10.07
CA ASP A 85 -6.15 15.82 10.00
C ASP A 85 -6.66 15.08 8.74
N LYS A 86 -5.87 14.13 8.24
CA LYS A 86 -6.14 13.33 7.03
C LYS A 86 -6.25 11.83 7.31
N ALA A 87 -6.44 11.43 8.57
CA ALA A 87 -6.48 10.02 8.97
C ALA A 87 -7.54 9.21 8.22
N ASP A 88 -8.71 9.80 7.97
CA ASP A 88 -9.83 9.12 7.29
C ASP A 88 -9.66 9.04 5.78
N ALA A 89 -8.75 9.84 5.21
CA ALA A 89 -8.48 9.91 3.78
C ALA A 89 -7.45 8.87 3.31
N ILE A 90 -7.02 7.96 4.18
CA ILE A 90 -6.06 6.91 3.84
C ILE A 90 -6.49 5.51 4.29
N ARG A 91 -6.01 4.51 3.57
CA ARG A 91 -6.07 3.09 3.94
C ARG A 91 -4.69 2.48 3.77
N SER A 92 -4.31 1.57 4.67
CA SER A 92 -2.98 0.97 4.60
C SER A 92 -2.90 -0.42 5.20
N ASN A 93 -2.06 -1.27 4.61
CA ASN A 93 -1.86 -2.64 5.05
C ASN A 93 -0.42 -3.11 4.86
N CYS A 94 0.03 -3.97 5.77
CA CYS A 94 1.27 -4.72 5.65
C CYS A 94 0.94 -6.18 5.37
N PHE A 95 1.57 -6.78 4.39
CA PHE A 95 1.38 -8.20 4.11
C PHE A 95 2.61 -8.89 3.60
N GLU A 96 2.73 -10.16 3.97
CA GLU A 96 3.76 -11.06 3.47
C GLU A 96 3.51 -11.38 1.99
N SER A 97 4.57 -11.33 1.17
CA SER A 97 4.54 -11.85 -0.19
C SER A 97 4.30 -13.35 -0.18
N ARG A 98 3.43 -13.84 -1.07
CA ARG A 98 3.15 -15.28 -1.18
C ARG A 98 3.09 -15.71 -2.62
N GLU A 99 3.61 -16.90 -2.91
CA GLU A 99 3.38 -17.54 -4.20
C GLU A 99 1.91 -17.94 -4.34
N GLN A 100 1.42 -17.92 -5.58
CA GLN A 100 0.10 -18.44 -5.88
C GLN A 100 0.14 -19.96 -5.69
N VAL A 101 -0.42 -20.43 -4.58
CA VAL A 101 -0.61 -21.87 -4.38
C VAL A 101 -1.67 -22.31 -5.38
N ALA A 102 -1.29 -23.15 -6.35
CA ALA A 102 -2.25 -23.76 -7.25
C ALA A 102 -3.25 -24.54 -6.40
N SER A 103 -4.52 -24.13 -6.41
CA SER A 103 -5.59 -24.90 -5.81
C SER A 103 -5.69 -26.23 -6.58
N ASN A 104 -5.34 -27.34 -5.92
CA ASN A 104 -5.64 -28.69 -6.42
C ASN A 104 -7.15 -28.92 -6.51
#